data_AF-A0A2V4CW78-F1
#
_entry.id   AF-A0A2V4CW78-F1
#
_cell.length_a   1.000
_cell.length_b   1.000
_cell.length_c   1.000
_cell.angle_alpha   90.00
_cell.angle_beta   90.00
_cell.angle_gamma   90.00
#
_symmetry.space_group_name_H-M   'P 1'
#
loop_
_entity.id
_entity.type
_entity.pdbx_description
1 polymer ?
#
loop_
_entity_poly.entity_id
_entity_poly.type
_entity_poly.pdbx_seq_one_letter_code
_entity_poly.pdbx_strand_id
1 'polypeptide(L)'
;MSGGLLEKAQNVGGDEPTAESSTSESNEATILESPGGLLERAGVTDDAGSPFISASQKKGIAGGIVALLILFIAYQAVMGFSLGGNSISVAGVEMNEADDSLRVQVFIGTSMIGGIPDDDISIDINYGGVTAHTATFQPTAKLSWYEIPFSDFYQGNARGVASDSSDVNYIISVRQGTSSSSDYSADGAIMDRTINDVDGELIALTEPNTNCDQSGESNNCENNGLDHLGAQFRVGVGAIDPVESNSTGVMLHVGSDYTIVANISFEGTTVFTFPTVTVDGSTATWTDGGGLVESAWLGLDGTGVKLDAFGGTQNYIPRSDFYDGDGCYSIDITVTHDSPFGDVFSDSASQGYQFWWDYNETRDSSVDEDGEPNEPYEPTEAC
;
A
#
# COMPACT_ATOMS: atom_id res chain seq x y z
N MET A 1 -3.35 42.80 13.98
CA MET A 1 -1.91 42.68 14.28
C MET A 1 -1.43 41.35 13.70
N SER A 2 -0.36 41.41 12.91
CA SER A 2 0.51 40.35 12.38
C SER A 2 -0.12 39.11 11.72
N GLY A 3 -0.17 39.16 10.39
CA GLY A 3 -0.01 38.00 9.51
C GLY A 3 1.46 37.65 9.34
N GLY A 4 1.74 36.38 9.05
CA GLY A 4 3.08 35.82 8.89
C GLY A 4 3.51 35.66 7.44
N LEU A 5 4.71 36.17 7.15
CA LEU A 5 5.77 35.56 6.34
C LEU A 5 5.33 34.78 5.09
N LEU A 6 4.92 35.50 4.04
CA LEU A 6 5.01 35.04 2.65
C LEU A 6 4.87 36.24 1.69
N GLU A 7 5.76 37.23 1.82
CA GLU A 7 5.80 38.35 0.86
C GLU A 7 7.15 39.10 0.94
N LYS A 8 8.06 38.72 0.04
CA LYS A 8 9.32 39.36 -0.44
C LYS A 8 10.12 38.23 -1.09
N ALA A 9 10.40 38.15 -2.38
CA ALA A 9 10.44 39.07 -3.51
C ALA A 9 10.06 38.26 -4.78
N GLN A 10 9.20 38.68 -5.70
CA GLN A 10 9.31 39.73 -6.71
C GLN A 10 10.63 39.81 -7.50
N ASN A 11 10.48 39.57 -8.82
CA ASN A 11 11.18 40.16 -9.98
C ASN A 11 12.58 39.62 -10.32
N VAL A 12 12.95 39.25 -11.55
CA VAL A 12 12.63 39.75 -12.93
C VAL A 12 12.90 38.58 -13.92
N GLY A 13 12.04 38.17 -14.88
CA GLY A 13 11.92 38.65 -16.29
C GLY A 13 13.24 38.53 -17.11
N GLY A 14 13.35 37.98 -18.32
CA GLY A 14 12.42 37.49 -19.34
C GLY A 14 13.21 37.09 -20.62
N ASP A 15 12.45 36.68 -21.65
CA ASP A 15 12.75 36.52 -23.08
C ASP A 15 13.41 35.22 -23.64
N GLU A 16 12.57 34.46 -24.35
CA GLU A 16 12.78 33.48 -25.46
C GLU A 16 13.65 34.05 -26.62
N PRO A 17 14.16 33.27 -27.63
CA PRO A 17 13.40 32.23 -28.37
C PRO A 17 14.17 31.07 -29.09
N THR A 18 13.36 30.12 -29.60
CA THR A 18 13.47 29.34 -30.87
C THR A 18 14.66 28.41 -31.15
N ALA A 19 14.32 27.13 -31.36
CA ALA A 19 15.13 26.14 -32.05
C ALA A 19 14.76 26.06 -33.55
N GLU A 20 15.76 26.16 -34.42
CA GLU A 20 15.69 25.70 -35.81
C GLU A 20 16.81 24.68 -36.10
N SER A 21 16.42 23.72 -36.95
CA SER A 21 17.12 22.58 -37.53
C SER A 21 18.42 22.90 -38.27
N SER A 22 19.41 21.97 -38.29
CA SER A 22 19.93 21.32 -39.53
C SER A 22 21.21 20.48 -39.36
N THR A 23 21.11 19.22 -39.84
CA THR A 23 22.04 18.41 -40.68
C THR A 23 23.54 18.23 -40.35
N SER A 24 23.87 16.95 -40.07
CA SER A 24 24.86 16.03 -40.68
C SER A 24 26.22 16.49 -41.25
N GLU A 25 27.24 15.71 -40.83
CA GLU A 25 28.32 15.05 -41.60
C GLU A 25 29.79 15.51 -41.46
N SER A 26 30.61 14.48 -41.16
CA SER A 26 32.02 14.23 -41.52
C SER A 26 33.14 14.99 -40.80
N ASN A 27 33.96 14.26 -40.03
CA ASN A 27 35.32 13.91 -40.47
C ASN A 27 35.99 12.93 -39.50
N GLU A 28 36.38 11.76 -40.01
CA GLU A 28 37.43 10.94 -39.44
C GLU A 28 38.76 11.72 -39.43
N ALA A 29 39.48 11.66 -38.32
CA ALA A 29 40.92 11.95 -38.29
C ALA A 29 41.61 11.11 -37.21
N THR A 30 42.11 9.96 -37.67
CA THR A 30 43.47 9.46 -37.41
C THR A 30 43.94 9.37 -35.96
N ILE A 31 43.97 8.13 -35.47
CA ILE A 31 44.72 7.70 -34.28
C ILE A 31 46.22 7.93 -34.53
N LEU A 32 46.83 8.84 -33.75
CA LEU A 32 48.27 8.87 -33.53
C LEU A 32 48.55 8.13 -32.22
N GLU A 33 49.01 6.89 -32.33
CA GLU A 33 49.69 6.20 -31.24
C GLU A 33 50.95 6.99 -30.87
N SER A 34 51.03 7.42 -29.61
CA SER A 34 52.27 7.87 -28.98
C SER A 34 52.57 6.95 -27.80
N PRO A 35 53.71 6.24 -27.79
CA PRO A 35 54.11 5.39 -26.68
C PRO A 35 54.83 6.26 -25.65
N GLY A 36 54.17 6.59 -24.55
CA GLY A 36 54.80 7.45 -23.54
C GLY A 36 54.02 7.46 -22.24
N GLY A 37 54.35 6.54 -21.33
CA GLY A 37 53.75 6.44 -20.01
C GLY A 37 53.99 7.68 -19.15
N LEU A 38 53.12 7.85 -18.14
CA LEU A 38 53.06 8.97 -17.19
C LEU A 38 54.39 9.32 -16.48
N LEU A 39 55.40 8.44 -16.57
CA LEU A 39 56.71 8.58 -15.94
C LEU A 39 57.70 9.45 -16.75
N GLU A 40 57.50 9.63 -18.05
CA GLU A 40 58.40 10.44 -18.91
C GLU A 40 58.09 11.94 -18.84
N ARG A 41 56.91 12.32 -18.29
CA ARG A 41 56.53 13.73 -18.07
C ARG A 41 57.12 14.33 -16.79
N ALA A 42 57.78 13.53 -15.96
CA ALA A 42 58.61 14.00 -14.86
C ALA A 42 60.06 14.11 -15.34
N GLY A 43 60.34 15.16 -16.13
CA GLY A 43 61.70 15.47 -16.55
C GLY A 43 62.61 15.68 -15.33
N VAL A 44 63.42 14.68 -15.02
CA VAL A 44 64.69 14.83 -14.30
C VAL A 44 65.76 14.73 -15.37
N THR A 45 66.25 15.87 -15.84
CA THR A 45 67.53 15.93 -16.52
C THR A 45 68.62 15.74 -15.47
N ASP A 46 69.34 14.63 -15.55
CA ASP A 46 70.61 14.46 -14.84
C ASP A 46 71.62 15.47 -15.40
N ASP A 47 71.96 16.47 -14.59
CA ASP A 47 73.27 17.11 -14.68
C ASP A 47 73.76 17.50 -13.28
N ALA A 48 75.07 17.40 -13.10
CA ALA A 48 75.78 17.26 -11.84
C ALA A 48 75.37 18.20 -10.69
N GLY A 49 74.98 17.62 -9.56
CA GLY A 49 74.89 18.33 -8.27
C GLY A 49 73.97 17.62 -7.27
N SER A 50 74.53 17.16 -6.14
CA SER A 50 73.82 16.48 -5.04
C SER A 50 72.36 16.91 -4.82
N PRO A 51 71.37 16.00 -4.81
CA PRO A 51 70.06 16.35 -4.28
C PRO A 51 70.05 16.09 -2.77
N PHE A 52 70.21 17.17 -2.02
CA PHE A 52 69.67 17.28 -0.67
C PHE A 52 68.15 17.08 -0.75
N ILE A 53 67.67 15.83 -0.66
CA ILE A 53 66.27 15.61 -0.28
C ILE A 53 66.21 15.80 1.22
N SER A 54 65.85 17.00 1.65
CA SER A 54 65.66 17.28 3.07
C SER A 54 64.59 16.34 3.65
N ALA A 55 64.75 15.94 4.91
CA ALA A 55 63.82 15.05 5.62
C ALA A 55 62.35 15.54 5.61
N SER A 56 62.12 16.82 5.29
CA SER A 56 60.80 17.44 5.13
C SER A 56 60.06 16.96 3.87
N GLN A 57 60.75 16.75 2.74
CA GLN A 57 60.12 16.32 1.48
C GLN A 57 59.70 14.84 1.52
N LYS A 58 60.46 13.98 2.23
CA LYS A 58 60.05 12.58 2.49
C LYS A 58 58.83 12.48 3.39
N LYS A 59 58.65 13.40 4.35
CA LYS A 59 57.46 13.48 5.22
C LYS A 59 56.23 14.05 4.48
N GLY A 60 56.43 14.98 3.55
CA GLY A 60 55.34 15.53 2.72
C GLY A 60 54.74 14.51 1.74
N ILE A 61 55.58 13.70 1.09
CA ILE A 61 55.10 12.64 0.18
C ILE A 61 54.45 11.50 0.97
N ALA A 62 55.03 11.07 2.10
CA ALA A 62 54.43 10.03 2.95
C ALA A 62 53.13 10.49 3.61
N GLY A 63 53.05 11.75 4.06
CA GLY A 63 51.83 12.33 4.63
C GLY A 63 50.70 12.50 3.61
N GLY A 64 51.03 12.90 2.39
CA GLY A 64 50.06 13.01 1.29
C GLY A 64 49.47 11.67 0.88
N ILE A 65 50.29 10.61 0.83
CA ILE A 65 49.81 9.24 0.54
C ILE A 65 48.88 8.75 1.65
N VAL A 66 49.23 8.94 2.93
CA VAL A 66 48.38 8.51 4.05
C VAL A 66 47.04 9.25 4.08
N ALA A 67 47.04 10.56 3.82
CA ALA A 67 45.81 11.35 3.76
C ALA A 67 44.89 10.90 2.60
N LEU A 68 45.47 10.64 1.41
CA LEU A 68 44.73 10.07 0.28
C LEU A 68 44.20 8.67 0.60
N LEU A 69 44.96 7.84 1.31
CA LEU A 69 44.53 6.49 1.70
C LEU A 69 43.38 6.53 2.71
N ILE A 70 43.38 7.47 3.65
CA ILE A 70 42.28 7.66 4.61
C ILE A 70 41.03 8.21 3.90
N LEU A 71 41.19 9.19 2.99
CA LEU A 71 40.09 9.70 2.17
C LEU A 71 39.51 8.63 1.26
N PHE A 72 40.37 7.79 0.71
CA PHE A 72 39.98 6.65 -0.10
C PHE A 72 39.21 5.62 0.73
N ILE A 73 39.70 5.23 1.91
CA ILE A 73 38.99 4.32 2.84
C ILE A 73 37.62 4.90 3.23
N ALA A 74 37.55 6.20 3.53
CA ALA A 74 36.28 6.88 3.85
C ALA A 74 35.32 6.89 2.65
N TYR A 75 35.81 7.14 1.44
CA TYR A 75 35.04 7.08 0.20
C TYR A 75 34.56 5.65 -0.12
N GLN A 76 35.39 4.63 0.14
CA GLN A 76 35.03 3.22 0.00
C GLN A 76 33.89 2.82 0.94
N ALA A 77 33.91 3.28 2.19
CA ALA A 77 32.85 3.00 3.17
C ALA A 77 31.49 3.58 2.74
N VAL A 78 31.48 4.77 2.14
CA VAL A 78 30.24 5.44 1.67
C VAL A 78 29.68 4.79 0.41
N MET A 79 30.55 4.27 -0.47
CA MET A 79 30.16 3.66 -1.74
C MET A 79 29.96 2.12 -1.66
N GLY A 80 30.04 1.52 -0.46
CA GLY A 80 29.81 0.09 -0.26
C GLY A 80 30.94 -0.83 -0.75
N PHE A 81 32.16 -0.31 -0.92
CA PHE A 81 33.32 -1.13 -1.27
C PHE A 81 33.89 -1.81 -0.01
N SER A 82 33.87 -3.14 0.01
CA SER A 82 34.49 -3.90 1.10
C SER A 82 36.00 -4.00 0.90
N LEU A 83 36.77 -3.58 1.92
CA LEU A 83 38.21 -3.79 2.00
C LEU A 83 38.58 -5.23 2.44
N GLY A 84 37.57 -6.08 2.73
CA GLY A 84 37.73 -7.47 3.11
C GLY A 84 36.70 -8.37 2.41
N GLY A 85 37.14 -9.10 1.38
CA GLY A 85 36.33 -10.12 0.69
C GLY A 85 35.07 -9.61 -0.02
N ASN A 86 34.37 -10.53 -0.67
CA ASN A 86 33.05 -10.26 -1.25
C ASN A 86 32.03 -10.15 -0.11
N SER A 87 31.08 -9.22 -0.20
CA SER A 87 29.96 -9.08 0.73
C SER A 87 28.64 -9.12 -0.02
N ILE A 88 27.57 -9.59 0.64
CA ILE A 88 26.23 -9.62 0.06
C ILE A 88 25.22 -9.13 1.09
N SER A 89 24.22 -8.34 0.66
CA SER A 89 23.19 -7.82 1.54
C SER A 89 21.86 -7.61 0.80
N VAL A 90 20.76 -7.66 1.53
CA VAL A 90 19.44 -7.22 1.04
C VAL A 90 19.36 -5.70 1.19
N ALA A 91 19.12 -5.00 0.08
CA ALA A 91 19.01 -3.54 0.05
C ALA A 91 17.55 -3.07 0.21
N GLY A 92 16.59 -3.90 -0.20
CA GLY A 92 15.17 -3.59 -0.13
C GLY A 92 14.32 -4.75 -0.62
N VAL A 93 13.05 -4.68 -0.29
CA VAL A 93 12.03 -5.65 -0.70
C VAL A 93 10.81 -4.86 -1.16
N GLU A 94 10.29 -5.25 -2.31
CA GLU A 94 9.13 -4.65 -2.95
C GLU A 94 8.22 -5.73 -3.46
N MET A 95 6.97 -5.35 -3.71
CA MET A 95 5.93 -6.21 -4.20
C MET A 95 5.62 -5.85 -5.65
N ASN A 96 5.44 -6.87 -6.47
CA ASN A 96 4.93 -6.73 -7.84
C ASN A 96 3.55 -7.36 -7.92
N GLU A 97 2.51 -6.51 -7.84
CA GLU A 97 1.10 -6.93 -7.88
C GLU A 97 0.69 -7.51 -9.25
N ALA A 98 1.40 -7.16 -10.34
CA ALA A 98 1.02 -7.67 -11.66
C ALA A 98 1.29 -9.17 -11.84
N ASP A 99 2.27 -9.71 -11.10
CA ASP A 99 2.75 -11.08 -11.24
C ASP A 99 2.76 -11.85 -9.90
N ASP A 100 2.14 -11.28 -8.85
CA ASP A 100 2.14 -11.83 -7.48
C ASP A 100 3.52 -12.30 -7.03
N SER A 101 4.52 -11.43 -7.16
CA SER A 101 5.91 -11.76 -6.84
C SER A 101 6.54 -10.80 -5.86
N LEU A 102 7.37 -11.38 -4.99
CA LEU A 102 8.24 -10.63 -4.11
C LEU A 102 9.53 -10.30 -4.85
N ARG A 103 9.82 -9.01 -4.96
CA ARG A 103 11.06 -8.50 -5.55
C ARG A 103 12.04 -8.22 -4.42
N VAL A 104 13.17 -8.91 -4.43
CA VAL A 104 14.25 -8.73 -3.46
C VAL A 104 15.43 -8.03 -4.13
N GLN A 105 15.79 -6.85 -3.65
CA GLN A 105 16.96 -6.13 -4.13
C GLN A 105 18.20 -6.62 -3.40
N VAL A 106 19.14 -7.19 -4.15
CA VAL A 106 20.39 -7.71 -3.59
C VAL A 106 21.54 -6.81 -4.03
N PHE A 107 22.35 -6.41 -3.05
CA PHE A 107 23.60 -5.70 -3.25
C PHE A 107 24.78 -6.65 -3.06
N ILE A 108 25.69 -6.66 -4.04
CA ILE A 108 26.93 -7.44 -4.04
C ILE A 108 28.10 -6.46 -3.94
N GLY A 109 28.71 -6.41 -2.76
CA GLY A 109 29.94 -5.68 -2.51
C GLY A 109 31.14 -6.48 -3.01
N THR A 110 31.88 -5.89 -3.96
CA THR A 110 33.12 -6.48 -4.48
C THR A 110 34.31 -5.58 -4.16
N SER A 111 35.52 -6.14 -4.22
CA SER A 111 36.74 -5.35 -4.19
C SER A 111 36.75 -4.34 -5.35
N MET A 112 37.43 -3.21 -5.17
CA MET A 112 37.39 -2.06 -6.08
C MET A 112 37.77 -2.37 -7.54
N ILE A 113 38.46 -3.49 -7.79
CA ILE A 113 38.94 -3.93 -9.11
C ILE A 113 38.26 -5.25 -9.54
N GLY A 114 37.43 -5.85 -8.69
CA GLY A 114 36.77 -7.13 -8.93
C GLY A 114 35.44 -6.98 -9.69
N GLY A 115 35.24 -7.86 -10.67
CA GLY A 115 33.94 -8.09 -11.31
C GLY A 115 32.92 -8.69 -10.35
N ILE A 116 31.71 -8.92 -10.85
CA ILE A 116 30.66 -9.63 -10.13
C ILE A 116 31.14 -11.09 -9.96
N PRO A 117 31.05 -11.70 -8.77
CA PRO A 117 31.39 -13.11 -8.60
C PRO A 117 30.48 -13.99 -9.45
N ASP A 118 31.02 -15.07 -10.01
CA ASP A 118 30.27 -16.01 -10.86
C ASP A 118 29.44 -17.03 -10.04
N ASP A 119 29.60 -17.05 -8.71
CA ASP A 119 28.82 -17.93 -7.84
C ASP A 119 27.33 -17.54 -7.87
N ASP A 120 26.45 -18.53 -7.93
CA ASP A 120 25.01 -18.32 -7.84
C ASP A 120 24.62 -17.62 -6.52
N ILE A 121 23.62 -16.76 -6.61
CA ILE A 121 22.95 -16.16 -5.46
C ILE A 121 21.86 -17.11 -4.99
N SER A 122 21.88 -17.48 -3.72
CA SER A 122 20.81 -18.21 -3.07
C SER A 122 20.05 -17.28 -2.15
N ILE A 123 18.74 -17.15 -2.35
CA ILE A 123 17.82 -16.37 -1.51
C ILE A 123 16.98 -17.37 -0.71
N ASP A 124 17.17 -17.36 0.61
CA ASP A 124 16.41 -18.16 1.56
C ASP A 124 15.31 -17.27 2.18
N ILE A 125 14.05 -17.70 2.08
CA ILE A 125 12.90 -17.09 2.75
C ILE A 125 12.47 -17.99 3.90
N ASN A 126 12.41 -17.45 5.10
CA ASN A 126 12.01 -18.13 6.33
C ASN A 126 10.72 -17.52 6.87
N TYR A 127 9.83 -18.37 7.37
CA TYR A 127 8.60 -17.97 8.05
C TYR A 127 8.49 -18.74 9.36
N GLY A 128 8.36 -18.03 10.48
CA GLY A 128 8.23 -18.64 11.82
C GLY A 128 9.42 -19.52 12.24
N GLY A 129 10.62 -19.23 11.76
CA GLY A 129 11.82 -20.01 12.05
C GLY A 129 12.04 -21.21 11.12
N VAL A 130 11.13 -21.48 10.18
CA VAL A 130 11.24 -22.56 9.19
C VAL A 130 11.52 -21.98 7.81
N THR A 131 12.47 -22.57 7.07
CA THR A 131 12.71 -22.18 5.67
C THR A 131 11.48 -22.53 4.84
N ALA A 132 10.79 -21.50 4.36
CA ALA A 132 9.63 -21.61 3.49
C ALA A 132 10.05 -21.90 2.05
N HIS A 133 11.10 -21.23 1.58
CA HIS A 133 11.60 -21.41 0.22
C HIS A 133 13.08 -21.06 0.08
N THR A 134 13.74 -21.66 -0.91
CA THR A 134 15.10 -21.29 -1.33
C THR A 134 15.11 -21.17 -2.86
N ALA A 135 15.41 -19.97 -3.35
CA ALA A 135 15.55 -19.68 -4.77
C ALA A 135 17.02 -19.44 -5.13
N THR A 136 17.41 -19.80 -6.37
CA THR A 136 18.78 -19.65 -6.86
C THR A 136 18.81 -18.85 -8.15
N PHE A 137 19.67 -17.84 -8.23
CA PHE A 137 19.77 -16.92 -9.35
C PHE A 137 21.21 -16.70 -9.81
N GLN A 138 21.36 -16.40 -11.10
CA GLN A 138 22.63 -15.92 -11.63
C GLN A 138 22.79 -14.42 -11.33
N PRO A 139 23.94 -13.98 -10.81
CA PRO A 139 24.16 -12.58 -10.51
C PRO A 139 24.27 -11.76 -11.81
N THR A 140 23.41 -10.75 -11.97
CA THR A 140 23.36 -9.94 -13.21
C THR A 140 24.06 -8.58 -13.09
N ALA A 141 23.97 -7.94 -11.92
CA ALA A 141 24.69 -6.72 -11.59
C ALA A 141 25.07 -6.68 -10.10
N LYS A 142 25.87 -5.66 -9.70
CA LYS A 142 26.19 -5.41 -8.29
C LYS A 142 24.98 -4.99 -7.45
N LEU A 143 23.92 -4.51 -8.09
CA LEU A 143 22.64 -4.22 -7.47
C LEU A 143 21.55 -4.65 -8.44
N SER A 144 20.72 -5.61 -8.04
CA SER A 144 19.69 -6.17 -8.92
C SER A 144 18.48 -6.64 -8.13
N TRP A 145 17.33 -6.60 -8.77
CA TRP A 145 16.10 -7.18 -8.26
C TRP A 145 15.99 -8.63 -8.72
N TYR A 146 15.60 -9.52 -7.81
CA TYR A 146 15.30 -10.92 -8.07
C TYR A 146 13.86 -11.19 -7.66
N GLU A 147 13.10 -11.87 -8.50
CA GLU A 147 11.66 -12.04 -8.32
C GLU A 147 11.38 -13.48 -7.90
N ILE A 148 10.59 -13.62 -6.84
CA ILE A 148 10.19 -14.92 -6.28
C ILE A 148 8.66 -14.90 -6.19
N PRO A 149 7.96 -15.77 -6.93
CA PRO A 149 6.50 -15.86 -6.86
C PRO A 149 6.01 -16.17 -5.44
N PHE A 150 4.93 -15.53 -4.99
CA PHE A 150 4.33 -15.84 -3.68
C PHE A 150 3.90 -17.30 -3.58
N SER A 151 3.50 -17.93 -4.70
CA SER A 151 3.08 -19.33 -4.74
C SER A 151 4.18 -20.32 -4.33
N ASP A 152 5.44 -19.89 -4.38
CA ASP A 152 6.59 -20.73 -4.02
C ASP A 152 6.93 -20.70 -2.52
N PHE A 153 6.53 -19.66 -1.79
CA PHE A 153 6.97 -19.44 -0.41
C PHE A 153 5.88 -19.01 0.58
N TYR A 154 4.75 -18.49 0.13
CA TYR A 154 3.72 -17.93 1.02
C TYR A 154 3.15 -18.99 1.96
N GLN A 155 3.18 -18.73 3.26
CA GLN A 155 2.70 -19.64 4.32
C GLN A 155 1.55 -19.03 5.16
N GLY A 156 1.11 -17.82 4.83
CA GLY A 156 0.09 -17.07 5.57
C GLY A 156 0.54 -15.65 5.96
N ASN A 157 -0.35 -14.89 6.60
CA ASN A 157 -0.10 -13.52 7.01
C ASN A 157 1.04 -13.42 8.03
N ALA A 158 1.71 -12.27 8.06
CA ALA A 158 2.78 -12.01 9.00
C ALA A 158 2.25 -11.42 10.31
N ARG A 159 1.29 -10.49 10.26
CA ARG A 159 0.89 -9.75 11.46
C ARG A 159 -0.08 -10.57 12.30
N GLY A 160 0.18 -10.66 13.60
CA GLY A 160 -0.82 -11.13 14.56
C GLY A 160 -1.20 -12.62 14.55
N VAL A 161 -0.52 -13.43 13.75
CA VAL A 161 -0.92 -14.82 13.49
C VAL A 161 -0.41 -15.83 14.52
N ALA A 162 0.53 -15.45 15.39
CA ALA A 162 1.02 -16.34 16.43
C ALA A 162 -0.05 -16.62 17.50
N SER A 163 0.11 -17.70 18.27
CA SER A 163 -0.82 -18.06 19.34
C SER A 163 -0.94 -17.02 20.46
N ASP A 164 0.07 -16.15 20.59
CA ASP A 164 0.12 -15.02 21.52
C ASP A 164 -0.19 -13.68 20.83
N SER A 165 -0.74 -13.73 19.61
CA SER A 165 -1.06 -12.56 18.78
C SER A 165 0.16 -11.73 18.37
N SER A 166 1.37 -12.29 18.45
CA SER A 166 2.58 -11.67 17.94
C SER A 166 2.76 -11.90 16.43
N ASP A 167 3.60 -11.08 15.80
CA ASP A 167 3.90 -11.18 14.37
C ASP A 167 4.84 -12.36 14.09
N VAL A 168 4.56 -13.07 13.01
CA VAL A 168 5.42 -14.11 12.42
C VAL A 168 6.01 -13.59 11.12
N ASN A 169 7.19 -12.96 11.22
CA ASN A 169 7.80 -12.28 10.09
C ASN A 169 8.37 -13.22 9.03
N TYR A 170 8.30 -12.77 7.77
CA TYR A 170 9.09 -13.32 6.68
C TYR A 170 10.52 -12.76 6.75
N ILE A 171 11.49 -13.65 6.98
CA ILE A 171 12.90 -13.31 7.10
C ILE A 171 13.62 -13.75 5.82
N ILE A 172 14.26 -12.81 5.15
CA ILE A 172 14.99 -13.01 3.90
C ILE A 172 16.48 -12.98 4.22
N SER A 173 17.20 -14.00 3.79
CA SER A 173 18.65 -14.05 3.84
C SER A 173 19.22 -14.46 2.49
N VAL A 174 20.38 -13.92 2.15
CA VAL A 174 20.99 -14.10 0.83
C VAL A 174 22.41 -14.61 0.99
N ARG A 175 22.79 -15.57 0.16
CA ARG A 175 24.13 -16.17 0.15
C ARG A 175 24.71 -16.16 -1.25
N GLN A 176 26.03 -15.96 -1.35
CA GLN A 176 26.78 -16.12 -2.59
C GLN A 176 28.17 -16.65 -2.26
N GLY A 177 28.48 -17.86 -2.75
CA GLY A 177 29.72 -18.55 -2.43
C GLY A 177 29.88 -18.75 -0.91
N THR A 178 30.86 -18.06 -0.32
CA THR A 178 31.13 -18.11 1.14
C THR A 178 30.56 -16.91 1.91
N SER A 179 29.96 -15.95 1.22
CA SER A 179 29.39 -14.74 1.80
C SER A 179 27.91 -14.92 2.10
N SER A 180 27.44 -14.37 3.21
CA SER A 180 26.04 -14.36 3.61
C SER A 180 25.61 -12.98 4.09
N SER A 181 24.37 -12.60 3.83
CA SER A 181 23.78 -11.38 4.35
C SER A 181 23.43 -11.52 5.83
N SER A 182 23.16 -10.38 6.46
CA SER A 182 22.29 -10.35 7.64
C SER A 182 20.86 -10.69 7.26
N ASP A 183 20.09 -11.11 8.25
CA ASP A 183 18.65 -11.30 8.12
C ASP A 183 17.96 -9.97 7.82
N TYR A 184 17.06 -9.98 6.84
CA TYR A 184 16.19 -8.87 6.49
C TYR A 184 14.74 -9.27 6.81
N SER A 185 14.11 -8.56 7.74
CA SER A 185 12.68 -8.76 8.01
C SER A 185 11.86 -7.97 7.01
N ALA A 186 11.03 -8.65 6.22
CA ALA A 186 10.05 -7.97 5.40
C ALA A 186 9.00 -7.28 6.27
N ASP A 187 8.41 -6.20 5.75
CA ASP A 187 7.30 -5.52 6.41
C ASP A 187 6.06 -6.43 6.40
N GLY A 188 5.40 -6.58 7.54
CA GLY A 188 4.19 -7.39 7.64
C GLY A 188 3.05 -6.89 6.76
N ALA A 189 2.96 -5.56 6.55
CA ALA A 189 1.90 -4.98 5.73
C ALA A 189 1.94 -5.42 4.25
N ILE A 190 3.12 -5.72 3.72
CA ILE A 190 3.27 -6.26 2.34
C ILE A 190 3.22 -7.80 2.29
N MET A 191 3.23 -8.46 3.46
CA MET A 191 3.22 -9.91 3.60
C MET A 191 1.86 -10.46 4.00
N ASP A 192 0.93 -9.61 4.45
CA ASP A 192 -0.45 -10.01 4.68
C ASP A 192 -1.20 -10.06 3.36
N ARG A 193 -1.63 -11.27 2.98
CA ARG A 193 -2.29 -11.56 1.70
C ARG A 193 -3.54 -12.42 1.85
N THR A 194 -3.73 -13.10 2.98
CA THR A 194 -4.93 -13.90 3.27
C THR A 194 -5.94 -13.08 4.05
N ILE A 195 -7.15 -12.96 3.53
CA ILE A 195 -8.33 -12.47 4.25
C ILE A 195 -8.83 -13.60 5.14
N ASN A 196 -9.07 -13.28 6.40
CA ASN A 196 -9.62 -14.22 7.39
C ASN A 196 -10.72 -13.58 8.24
N ASP A 197 -11.15 -12.38 7.87
CA ASP A 197 -12.21 -11.64 8.53
C ASP A 197 -13.00 -10.82 7.50
N VAL A 198 -14.31 -10.75 7.70
CA VAL A 198 -15.19 -9.87 6.96
C VAL A 198 -16.25 -9.30 7.89
N ASP A 199 -16.73 -8.11 7.56
CA ASP A 199 -17.86 -7.49 8.26
C ASP A 199 -18.76 -6.75 7.27
N GLY A 200 -19.97 -6.44 7.68
CA GLY A 200 -20.92 -5.73 6.83
C GLY A 200 -21.65 -4.66 7.62
N GLU A 201 -21.89 -3.51 6.98
CA GLU A 201 -22.63 -2.40 7.56
C GLU A 201 -23.77 -1.96 6.65
N LEU A 202 -24.99 -1.91 7.21
CA LEU A 202 -26.16 -1.30 6.58
C LEU A 202 -26.59 -0.08 7.39
N ILE A 203 -26.57 1.09 6.74
CA ILE A 203 -26.95 2.36 7.37
C ILE A 203 -28.25 2.85 6.72
N ALA A 204 -29.35 2.88 7.46
CA ALA A 204 -30.62 3.44 6.97
C ALA A 204 -30.44 4.90 6.55
N LEU A 205 -31.07 5.25 5.44
CA LEU A 205 -31.13 6.61 4.92
C LEU A 205 -32.57 7.06 4.86
N THR A 206 -32.84 8.19 5.50
CA THR A 206 -34.12 8.88 5.42
C THR A 206 -34.04 10.11 4.50
N GLU A 207 -35.19 10.55 4.02
CA GLU A 207 -35.34 11.86 3.40
C GLU A 207 -35.09 12.96 4.44
N PRO A 208 -34.18 13.92 4.18
CA PRO A 208 -34.11 15.11 5.01
C PRO A 208 -35.38 15.92 4.76
N ASN A 209 -36.27 16.00 5.77
CA ASN A 209 -37.45 16.87 5.88
C ASN A 209 -37.85 17.56 4.57
N THR A 210 -38.88 17.03 3.91
CA THR A 210 -39.61 17.79 2.89
C THR A 210 -40.01 19.14 3.50
N ASN A 211 -39.63 20.23 2.82
CA ASN A 211 -39.83 21.60 3.28
C ASN A 211 -41.26 21.86 3.79
N CYS A 212 -41.49 21.80 5.11
CA CYS A 212 -42.73 22.28 5.74
C CYS A 212 -42.77 23.82 5.87
N ASP A 213 -42.04 24.53 5.01
CA ASP A 213 -42.09 25.99 4.87
C ASP A 213 -42.96 26.37 3.65
N GLN A 214 -44.26 26.08 3.73
CA GLN A 214 -45.23 26.87 2.96
C GLN A 214 -46.23 27.49 3.92
N SER A 215 -45.94 28.74 4.31
CA SER A 215 -46.91 29.64 4.89
C SER A 215 -48.03 29.89 3.86
N GLY A 216 -49.09 29.09 3.90
CA GLY A 216 -50.29 29.29 3.06
C GLY A 216 -51.12 28.04 2.87
N GLU A 217 -52.16 27.88 3.71
CA GLU A 217 -53.39 27.11 3.47
C GLU A 217 -53.25 25.77 2.69
N SER A 218 -52.55 24.78 3.29
CA SER A 218 -52.91 23.36 3.38
C SER A 218 -51.66 22.57 3.79
N ASN A 219 -51.31 22.63 5.07
CA ASN A 219 -50.19 21.86 5.63
C ASN A 219 -50.56 20.38 5.75
N ASN A 220 -50.69 19.69 4.62
CA ASN A 220 -50.51 18.24 4.59
C ASN A 220 -49.02 17.97 4.39
N CYS A 221 -48.22 18.11 5.45
CA CYS A 221 -46.92 17.45 5.48
C CYS A 221 -47.23 15.95 5.64
N GLU A 222 -47.51 15.27 4.52
CA GLU A 222 -47.83 13.83 4.50
C GLU A 222 -46.63 12.98 4.93
N ASN A 223 -45.42 13.54 4.91
CA ASN A 223 -44.19 12.85 5.30
C ASN A 223 -43.69 13.42 6.63
N ASN A 224 -43.52 12.57 7.64
CA ASN A 224 -43.06 12.92 8.99
C ASN A 224 -41.54 13.17 9.07
N GLY A 225 -40.88 13.35 7.92
CA GLY A 225 -39.43 13.54 7.80
C GLY A 225 -38.60 12.29 8.02
N LEU A 226 -39.24 11.10 8.07
CA LEU A 226 -38.59 9.81 8.32
C LEU A 226 -38.84 8.78 7.22
N ASP A 227 -39.30 9.22 6.06
CA ASP A 227 -39.46 8.34 4.91
C ASP A 227 -38.11 7.75 4.53
N HIS A 228 -38.02 6.43 4.57
CA HIS A 228 -36.77 5.75 4.29
C HIS A 228 -36.56 5.66 2.79
N LEU A 229 -35.46 6.24 2.32
CA LEU A 229 -35.01 6.16 0.95
C LEU A 229 -34.42 4.79 0.63
N GLY A 230 -33.77 4.16 1.62
CA GLY A 230 -33.02 2.91 1.45
C GLY A 230 -31.89 2.79 2.47
N ALA A 231 -30.78 2.17 2.06
CA ALA A 231 -29.62 1.99 2.94
C ALA A 231 -28.30 2.20 2.20
N GLN A 232 -27.30 2.74 2.90
CA GLN A 232 -25.91 2.62 2.47
C GLN A 232 -25.41 1.23 2.84
N PHE A 233 -24.64 0.65 1.94
CA PHE A 233 -24.06 -0.66 2.15
C PHE A 233 -22.55 -0.58 2.08
N ARG A 234 -21.87 -1.09 3.11
CA ARG A 234 -20.42 -1.21 3.16
C ARG A 234 -20.03 -2.62 3.57
N VAL A 235 -18.93 -3.09 3.02
CA VAL A 235 -18.32 -4.37 3.39
C VAL A 235 -16.90 -4.11 3.87
N GLY A 236 -16.54 -4.76 4.97
CA GLY A 236 -15.19 -4.84 5.48
C GLY A 236 -14.60 -6.19 5.12
N VAL A 237 -13.39 -6.20 4.57
CA VAL A 237 -12.68 -7.40 4.14
C VAL A 237 -11.21 -7.23 4.47
N GLY A 238 -10.67 -8.10 5.31
CA GLY A 238 -9.28 -8.00 5.71
C GLY A 238 -8.80 -9.13 6.61
N ALA A 239 -7.76 -8.82 7.38
CA ALA A 239 -7.23 -9.71 8.40
C ALA A 239 -7.63 -9.22 9.81
N ILE A 240 -7.91 -10.14 10.72
CA ILE A 240 -8.18 -9.83 12.13
C ILE A 240 -7.02 -9.01 12.71
N ASP A 241 -7.32 -7.90 13.39
CA ASP A 241 -6.32 -7.16 14.15
C ASP A 241 -5.94 -7.95 15.44
N PRO A 242 -4.67 -8.34 15.62
CA PRO A 242 -4.22 -9.08 16.80
C PRO A 242 -4.34 -8.33 18.11
N VAL A 243 -4.28 -7.00 18.09
CA VAL A 243 -4.28 -6.16 19.30
C VAL A 243 -5.70 -6.03 19.86
N GLU A 244 -6.72 -6.18 19.01
CA GLU A 244 -8.12 -5.87 19.32
C GLU A 244 -9.06 -7.08 19.18
N SER A 245 -8.55 -8.31 19.29
CA SER A 245 -9.33 -9.58 19.18
C SER A 245 -10.57 -9.74 20.10
N ASN A 246 -10.92 -8.70 20.86
CA ASN A 246 -12.02 -8.65 21.82
C ASN A 246 -12.69 -7.27 21.98
N SER A 247 -12.38 -6.28 21.14
CA SER A 247 -13.15 -5.03 21.11
C SER A 247 -12.99 -4.29 19.77
N THR A 248 -14.10 -4.13 19.05
CA THR A 248 -14.25 -3.31 17.82
C THR A 248 -13.74 -3.97 16.53
N GLY A 249 -14.61 -4.12 15.53
CA GLY A 249 -14.36 -4.74 14.22
C GLY A 249 -13.35 -4.00 13.35
N VAL A 250 -12.13 -3.83 13.87
CA VAL A 250 -10.99 -3.26 13.18
C VAL A 250 -10.30 -4.39 12.43
N MET A 251 -10.42 -4.33 11.11
CA MET A 251 -9.73 -5.23 10.20
C MET A 251 -8.49 -4.53 9.65
N LEU A 252 -7.40 -5.29 9.53
CA LEU A 252 -6.21 -4.87 8.81
C LEU A 252 -6.47 -5.02 7.32
N HIS A 253 -6.15 -3.97 6.55
CA HIS A 253 -6.18 -4.08 5.10
C HIS A 253 -5.19 -5.14 4.62
N VAL A 254 -5.68 -5.99 3.73
CA VAL A 254 -4.93 -6.99 2.98
C VAL A 254 -4.91 -6.52 1.55
N GLY A 255 -3.72 -6.21 1.03
CA GLY A 255 -3.55 -5.96 -0.39
C GLY A 255 -3.43 -7.30 -1.08
N SER A 256 -4.49 -7.81 -1.67
CA SER A 256 -4.49 -9.06 -2.44
C SER A 256 -5.60 -9.02 -3.47
N ASP A 257 -5.58 -10.00 -4.36
CA ASP A 257 -6.60 -10.13 -5.39
C ASP A 257 -7.68 -11.12 -4.93
N TYR A 258 -8.94 -10.68 -5.01
CA TYR A 258 -10.08 -11.47 -4.56
C TYR A 258 -11.39 -10.99 -5.16
N THR A 259 -12.42 -11.81 -5.04
CA THR A 259 -13.79 -11.45 -5.39
C THR A 259 -14.70 -11.46 -4.16
N ILE A 260 -15.65 -10.53 -4.12
CA ILE A 260 -16.66 -10.41 -3.07
C ILE A 260 -18.04 -10.65 -3.68
N VAL A 261 -18.81 -11.53 -3.07
CA VAL A 261 -20.24 -11.69 -3.29
C VAL A 261 -20.95 -11.27 -2.00
N ALA A 262 -21.78 -10.24 -2.09
CA ALA A 262 -22.44 -9.65 -0.94
C ALA A 262 -23.96 -9.64 -1.14
N ASN A 263 -24.70 -10.11 -0.13
CA ASN A 263 -26.16 -10.22 -0.18
C ASN A 263 -26.78 -9.56 1.05
N ILE A 264 -27.99 -9.03 0.89
CA ILE A 264 -28.87 -8.66 2.00
C ILE A 264 -29.91 -9.78 2.13
N SER A 265 -30.08 -10.30 3.34
CA SER A 265 -31.07 -11.31 3.68
C SER A 265 -32.07 -10.78 4.69
N PHE A 266 -33.34 -11.14 4.55
CA PHE A 266 -34.42 -10.86 5.50
C PHE A 266 -34.98 -12.19 6.00
N GLU A 267 -35.01 -12.38 7.31
CA GLU A 267 -35.45 -13.64 7.96
C GLU A 267 -34.83 -14.92 7.33
N GLY A 268 -33.56 -14.84 6.92
CA GLY A 268 -32.81 -15.94 6.30
C GLY A 268 -33.08 -16.17 4.81
N THR A 269 -33.83 -15.28 4.14
CA THR A 269 -34.03 -15.30 2.69
C THR A 269 -33.30 -14.13 2.05
N THR A 270 -32.48 -14.38 1.02
CA THR A 270 -31.84 -13.31 0.25
C THR A 270 -32.89 -12.44 -0.44
N VAL A 271 -32.93 -11.16 -0.08
CA VAL A 271 -33.81 -10.14 -0.67
C VAL A 271 -33.10 -9.27 -1.69
N PHE A 272 -31.76 -9.19 -1.62
CA PHE A 272 -30.95 -8.43 -2.58
C PHE A 272 -29.56 -9.02 -2.72
N THR A 273 -29.02 -8.98 -3.94
CA THR A 273 -27.66 -9.41 -4.26
C THR A 273 -26.94 -8.28 -4.94
N PHE A 274 -25.83 -7.85 -4.35
CA PHE A 274 -24.97 -6.84 -4.95
C PHE A 274 -24.17 -7.47 -6.11
N PRO A 275 -23.86 -6.73 -7.19
CA PRO A 275 -22.96 -7.21 -8.24
C PRO A 275 -21.65 -7.75 -7.65
N THR A 276 -21.12 -8.83 -8.24
CA THR A 276 -19.81 -9.35 -7.82
C THR A 276 -18.76 -8.27 -7.94
N VAL A 277 -18.02 -8.06 -6.85
CA VAL A 277 -16.90 -7.13 -6.79
C VAL A 277 -15.62 -7.91 -7.06
N THR A 278 -14.74 -7.37 -7.89
CA THR A 278 -13.37 -7.84 -8.08
C THR A 278 -12.42 -6.80 -7.51
N VAL A 279 -11.52 -7.23 -6.64
CA VAL A 279 -10.48 -6.40 -6.03
C VAL A 279 -9.13 -6.82 -6.58
N ASP A 280 -8.35 -5.84 -7.04
CA ASP A 280 -6.96 -5.95 -7.48
C ASP A 280 -6.12 -5.05 -6.54
N GLY A 281 -5.39 -5.69 -5.63
CA GLY A 281 -4.71 -5.07 -4.49
C GLY A 281 -5.63 -4.23 -3.59
N SER A 282 -5.80 -2.96 -3.93
CA SER A 282 -6.67 -1.99 -3.21
C SER A 282 -7.77 -1.37 -4.07
N THR A 283 -7.83 -1.73 -5.36
CA THR A 283 -8.82 -1.19 -6.30
C THR A 283 -9.95 -2.19 -6.47
N ALA A 284 -11.17 -1.77 -6.15
CA ALA A 284 -12.37 -2.58 -6.31
C ALA A 284 -13.16 -2.14 -7.54
N THR A 285 -13.67 -3.10 -8.31
CA THR A 285 -14.49 -2.88 -9.50
C THR A 285 -15.68 -3.81 -9.51
N TRP A 286 -16.82 -3.32 -9.99
CA TRP A 286 -18.03 -4.12 -10.19
C TRP A 286 -18.83 -3.57 -11.37
N THR A 287 -19.97 -4.18 -11.66
CA THR A 287 -20.83 -3.70 -12.76
C THR A 287 -21.34 -2.29 -12.43
N ASP A 288 -21.06 -1.33 -13.32
CA ASP A 288 -21.47 0.08 -13.21
C ASP A 288 -20.88 0.87 -12.03
N GLY A 289 -19.83 0.36 -11.37
CA GLY A 289 -19.17 1.06 -10.26
C GLY A 289 -17.75 0.60 -9.96
N GLY A 290 -17.13 1.27 -9.00
CA GLY A 290 -15.78 0.98 -8.54
C GLY A 290 -15.41 1.88 -7.37
N GLY A 291 -14.38 1.47 -6.62
CA GLY A 291 -13.95 2.17 -5.42
C GLY A 291 -12.55 1.75 -4.99
N LEU A 292 -12.09 2.35 -3.90
CA LEU A 292 -10.86 1.93 -3.23
C LEU A 292 -11.23 1.22 -1.92
N VAL A 293 -10.49 0.18 -1.59
CA VAL A 293 -10.54 -0.46 -0.28
C VAL A 293 -9.69 0.38 0.67
N GLU A 294 -10.34 1.09 1.59
CA GLU A 294 -9.67 1.97 2.55
C GLU A 294 -9.78 1.38 3.95
N SER A 295 -8.63 1.07 4.56
CA SER A 295 -8.57 0.47 5.91
C SER A 295 -9.48 -0.77 6.04
N ALA A 296 -9.40 -1.67 5.05
CA ALA A 296 -10.23 -2.87 4.91
C ALA A 296 -11.71 -2.63 4.58
N TRP A 297 -12.19 -1.38 4.50
CA TRP A 297 -13.60 -1.10 4.18
C TRP A 297 -13.80 -0.64 2.74
N LEU A 298 -14.89 -1.11 2.14
CA LEU A 298 -15.35 -0.75 0.81
C LEU A 298 -16.83 -0.32 0.87
N GLY A 299 -17.13 0.86 0.35
CA GLY A 299 -18.50 1.28 0.09
C GLY A 299 -19.04 0.64 -1.18
N LEU A 300 -20.21 0.02 -1.08
CA LEU A 300 -20.90 -0.58 -2.21
C LEU A 300 -22.03 0.37 -2.66
N ASP A 301 -21.73 1.13 -3.71
CA ASP A 301 -22.65 2.13 -4.24
C ASP A 301 -23.89 1.46 -4.84
N GLY A 302 -25.07 1.88 -4.39
CA GLY A 302 -26.33 1.53 -5.03
C GLY A 302 -26.74 2.53 -6.12
N THR A 303 -27.88 2.28 -6.75
CA THR A 303 -28.42 3.08 -7.85
C THR A 303 -29.10 4.38 -7.39
N GLY A 304 -29.45 4.47 -6.11
CA GLY A 304 -30.05 5.64 -5.49
C GLY A 304 -28.99 6.73 -5.27
N VAL A 305 -29.37 7.98 -5.51
CA VAL A 305 -28.48 9.14 -5.38
C VAL A 305 -29.18 10.26 -4.63
N LYS A 306 -28.56 10.77 -3.57
CA LYS A 306 -28.98 12.01 -2.90
C LYS A 306 -27.79 12.93 -2.62
N LEU A 307 -28.08 14.17 -2.23
CA LEU A 307 -27.06 15.08 -1.74
C LEU A 307 -26.95 14.96 -0.22
N ASP A 308 -25.73 14.89 0.29
CA ASP A 308 -25.45 14.97 1.72
C ASP A 308 -25.61 16.42 2.24
N ALA A 309 -25.45 16.60 3.54
CA ALA A 309 -25.57 17.91 4.21
C ALA A 309 -24.55 18.96 3.73
N PHE A 310 -23.49 18.54 3.04
CA PHE A 310 -22.41 19.37 2.52
C PHE A 310 -22.47 19.52 0.99
N GLY A 311 -23.49 18.97 0.32
CA GLY A 311 -23.67 19.00 -1.12
C GLY A 311 -22.83 17.96 -1.88
N GLY A 312 -22.23 17.00 -1.18
CA GLY A 312 -21.61 15.82 -1.78
C GLY A 312 -22.66 14.81 -2.25
N THR A 313 -22.31 14.01 -3.25
CA THR A 313 -23.18 12.92 -3.72
C THR A 313 -23.08 11.73 -2.77
N GLN A 314 -24.22 11.27 -2.27
CA GLN A 314 -24.35 10.07 -1.46
C GLN A 314 -25.12 9.00 -2.23
N ASN A 315 -24.45 7.91 -2.58
CA ASN A 315 -25.07 6.76 -3.22
C ASN A 315 -25.65 5.81 -2.17
N TYR A 316 -26.72 5.10 -2.55
CA TYR A 316 -27.42 4.16 -1.68
C TYR A 316 -28.22 3.11 -2.46
N ILE A 317 -28.52 1.99 -1.82
CA ILE A 317 -29.43 0.98 -2.37
C ILE A 317 -30.85 1.45 -2.09
N PRO A 318 -31.67 1.75 -3.12
CA PRO A 318 -33.06 2.14 -2.93
C PRO A 318 -33.82 1.10 -2.12
N ARG A 319 -34.70 1.56 -1.21
CA ARG A 319 -35.54 0.68 -0.39
C ARG A 319 -36.31 -0.32 -1.25
N SER A 320 -36.83 0.12 -2.40
CA SER A 320 -37.59 -0.72 -3.35
C SER A 320 -36.85 -1.96 -3.84
N ASP A 321 -35.52 -1.99 -3.72
CA ASP A 321 -34.70 -3.04 -4.29
C ASP A 321 -34.50 -4.22 -3.33
N PHE A 322 -34.74 -4.02 -2.02
CA PHE A 322 -34.49 -5.06 -1.00
C PHE A 322 -35.51 -5.12 0.13
N TYR A 323 -36.44 -4.17 0.24
CA TYR A 323 -37.42 -4.13 1.33
C TYR A 323 -38.41 -5.31 1.27
N ASP A 324 -38.60 -5.96 2.41
CA ASP A 324 -39.54 -7.08 2.60
C ASP A 324 -40.32 -6.97 3.94
N GLY A 325 -40.44 -5.74 4.48
CA GLY A 325 -41.13 -5.44 5.73
C GLY A 325 -40.20 -5.02 6.88
N ASP A 326 -40.81 -4.68 8.02
CA ASP A 326 -40.09 -4.45 9.27
C ASP A 326 -39.50 -5.75 9.81
N GLY A 327 -38.28 -5.69 10.32
CA GLY A 327 -37.61 -6.85 10.92
C GLY A 327 -36.10 -6.87 10.71
N CYS A 328 -35.51 -8.05 10.87
CA CYS A 328 -34.07 -8.24 10.88
C CYS A 328 -33.52 -8.50 9.48
N TYR A 329 -32.66 -7.59 9.03
CA TYR A 329 -31.89 -7.71 7.80
C TYR A 329 -30.45 -8.06 8.14
N SER A 330 -29.90 -9.10 7.52
CA SER A 330 -28.50 -9.50 7.68
C SER A 330 -27.74 -9.34 6.37
N ILE A 331 -26.41 -9.28 6.46
CA ILE A 331 -25.53 -9.20 5.31
C ILE A 331 -24.75 -10.50 5.24
N ASP A 332 -24.79 -11.17 4.10
CA ASP A 332 -24.02 -12.38 3.85
C ASP A 332 -22.87 -12.05 2.88
N ILE A 333 -21.63 -12.32 3.29
CA ILE A 333 -20.43 -11.95 2.52
C ILE A 333 -19.64 -13.22 2.20
N THR A 334 -19.30 -13.40 0.94
CA THR A 334 -18.41 -14.48 0.51
C THR A 334 -17.25 -13.87 -0.25
N VAL A 335 -16.05 -14.19 0.21
CA VAL A 335 -14.77 -13.79 -0.36
C VAL A 335 -14.12 -15.00 -1.01
N THR A 336 -13.69 -14.86 -2.25
CA THR A 336 -12.89 -15.87 -2.93
C THR A 336 -11.56 -15.26 -3.31
N HIS A 337 -10.48 -15.75 -2.70
CA HIS A 337 -9.12 -15.34 -3.01
C HIS A 337 -8.69 -15.84 -4.38
N ASP A 338 -7.85 -15.06 -5.04
CA ASP A 338 -7.02 -15.59 -6.10
C ASP A 338 -5.81 -16.34 -5.50
N SER A 339 -5.43 -17.42 -6.17
CA SER A 339 -4.25 -18.20 -5.79
C SER A 339 -3.01 -17.30 -5.86
N PRO A 340 -2.08 -17.34 -4.90
CA PRO A 340 -1.90 -18.38 -3.87
C PRO A 340 -2.41 -17.98 -2.47
N PHE A 341 -3.22 -16.93 -2.37
CA PHE A 341 -3.36 -16.19 -1.11
C PHE A 341 -4.43 -16.72 -0.16
N GLY A 342 -5.20 -17.73 -0.57
CA GLY A 342 -6.17 -18.39 0.30
C GLY A 342 -7.14 -19.27 -0.48
N ASP A 343 -8.05 -19.88 0.28
CA ASP A 343 -9.22 -20.57 -0.25
C ASP A 343 -10.45 -19.64 -0.24
N VAL A 344 -11.62 -20.18 -0.56
CA VAL A 344 -12.90 -19.49 -0.36
C VAL A 344 -13.15 -19.30 1.14
N PHE A 345 -13.42 -18.06 1.53
CA PHE A 345 -13.80 -17.64 2.87
C PHE A 345 -15.21 -17.05 2.84
N SER A 346 -16.09 -17.49 3.73
CA SER A 346 -17.44 -16.96 3.82
C SER A 346 -17.74 -16.65 5.27
N ASP A 347 -18.30 -15.48 5.52
CA ASP A 347 -18.86 -15.12 6.81
C ASP A 347 -20.10 -14.24 6.62
N SER A 348 -20.94 -14.18 7.64
CA SER A 348 -22.04 -13.23 7.70
C SER A 348 -21.62 -12.04 8.54
N ALA A 349 -22.20 -10.87 8.29
CA ALA A 349 -22.03 -9.73 9.19
C ALA A 349 -22.36 -10.16 10.62
N SER A 350 -21.51 -9.72 11.54
CA SER A 350 -21.59 -10.09 12.95
C SER A 350 -22.85 -9.52 13.65
N GLN A 351 -23.60 -8.65 12.97
CA GLN A 351 -24.77 -7.93 13.49
C GLN A 351 -25.85 -7.88 12.42
N GLY A 352 -27.02 -8.47 12.70
CA GLY A 352 -28.21 -8.16 11.91
C GLY A 352 -28.70 -6.76 12.26
N TYR A 353 -29.41 -6.11 11.34
CA TYR A 353 -29.96 -4.78 11.51
C TYR A 353 -31.48 -4.88 11.55
N GLN A 354 -32.06 -4.58 12.71
CA GLN A 354 -33.49 -4.45 12.87
C GLN A 354 -33.93 -3.11 12.29
N PHE A 355 -34.69 -3.15 11.20
CA PHE A 355 -35.29 -1.96 10.61
C PHE A 355 -36.77 -1.88 10.93
N TRP A 356 -37.19 -0.67 11.29
CA TRP A 356 -38.57 -0.28 11.58
C TRP A 356 -39.04 0.69 10.50
N TRP A 357 -39.08 0.22 9.25
CA TRP A 357 -39.45 1.01 8.07
C TRP A 357 -40.90 1.52 8.20
N ASP A 358 -41.84 0.59 8.29
CA ASP A 358 -43.28 0.86 8.23
C ASP A 358 -43.76 1.50 9.53
N TYR A 359 -43.27 1.03 10.68
CA TYR A 359 -43.55 1.68 11.96
C TYR A 359 -43.14 3.16 11.93
N ASN A 360 -41.91 3.49 11.57
CA ASN A 360 -41.44 4.87 11.63
C ASN A 360 -42.09 5.77 10.58
N GLU A 361 -42.50 5.24 9.43
CA GLU A 361 -43.19 6.00 8.39
C GLU A 361 -44.65 6.27 8.72
N THR A 362 -45.30 5.37 9.47
CA THR A 362 -46.73 5.46 9.79
C THR A 362 -47.05 5.90 11.21
N ARG A 363 -46.03 6.05 12.07
CA ARG A 363 -46.20 6.43 13.48
C ARG A 363 -46.88 7.78 13.68
N ASP A 364 -47.63 7.90 14.77
CA ASP A 364 -48.20 9.17 15.23
C ASP A 364 -47.12 10.08 15.83
N SER A 365 -46.70 11.07 15.04
CA SER A 365 -45.72 12.08 15.45
C SER A 365 -46.30 13.23 16.28
N SER A 366 -47.61 13.21 16.61
CA SER A 366 -48.20 14.21 17.48
C SER A 366 -47.68 14.11 18.91
N VAL A 367 -47.66 15.24 19.62
CA VAL A 367 -47.19 15.33 21.01
C VAL A 367 -48.36 15.31 21.99
N ASP A 368 -48.14 14.72 23.16
CA ASP A 368 -49.07 14.69 24.28
C ASP A 368 -49.13 16.04 25.02
N GLU A 369 -49.92 16.10 26.09
CA GLU A 369 -50.08 17.31 26.91
C GLU A 369 -48.78 17.75 27.62
N ASP A 370 -47.82 16.83 27.77
CA ASP A 370 -46.51 17.07 28.38
C ASP A 370 -45.44 17.43 27.34
N GLY A 371 -45.79 17.38 26.04
CA GLY A 371 -44.91 17.71 24.92
C GLY A 371 -44.08 16.55 24.40
N GLU A 372 -44.34 15.32 24.83
CA GLU A 372 -43.68 14.10 24.39
C GLU A 372 -44.42 13.47 23.19
N PRO A 373 -43.72 12.85 22.23
CA PRO A 373 -44.38 12.20 21.09
C PRO A 373 -45.23 11.00 21.55
N ASN A 374 -46.45 10.88 21.02
CA ASN A 374 -47.37 9.78 21.31
C ASN A 374 -46.78 8.42 20.92
N GLU A 375 -46.06 8.36 19.80
CA GLU A 375 -45.30 7.19 19.38
C GLU A 375 -43.81 7.57 19.14
N PRO A 376 -42.87 7.04 19.95
CA PRO A 376 -41.46 7.38 19.82
C PRO A 376 -40.86 6.80 18.53
N TYR A 377 -39.76 7.40 18.07
CA TYR A 377 -38.98 6.88 16.94
C TYR A 377 -38.23 5.63 17.37
N GLU A 378 -38.24 4.61 16.52
CA GLU A 378 -37.47 3.38 16.76
C GLU A 378 -36.22 3.37 15.86
N PRO A 379 -35.01 3.54 16.42
CA PRO A 379 -33.79 3.52 15.63
C PRO A 379 -33.49 2.12 15.11
N THR A 380 -32.60 2.02 14.13
CA THR A 380 -32.01 0.74 13.74
C THR A 380 -31.23 0.16 14.92
N GLU A 381 -31.51 -1.09 15.27
CA GLU A 381 -30.86 -1.81 16.38
C GLU A 381 -30.23 -3.11 15.88
N ALA A 382 -29.35 -3.70 16.68
CA ALA A 382 -28.77 -5.01 16.35
C ALA A 382 -29.81 -6.14 16.57
N CYS A 383 -29.91 -7.03 15.60
CA CYS A 383 -30.39 -8.40 15.77
C CYS A 383 -29.17 -9.29 16.11
#